data_AF-A0A256XU01-F1
#
_entry.id   AF-A0A256XU01-F1
#
_cell.length_a   1.000
_cell.length_b   1.000
_cell.length_c   1.000
_cell.angle_alpha   90.00
_cell.angle_beta   90.00
_cell.angle_gamma   90.00
#
_symmetry.space_group_name_H-M   'P 1'
#
loop_
_entity.id
_entity.type
_entity.pdbx_description
1 polymer ?
#
loop_
_entity_poly.entity_id
_entity_poly.type
_entity_poly.pdbx_seq_one_letter_code
_entity_poly.pdbx_strand_id
1 'polypeptide(L)'
;MCIPFFLKKGEIPKNLPSGLEKEVKILSKTKSKLECLKKAFKFICDNFYGKSILFFLKFPRLFVADVFKLWNFRFGVGDGFLHCTQHNFLLRILLIKSKKFSEEDIRLIDYVRRPFGFHQLLQVNVGGRWIDVDTYFFHSGFSFGSSPGKWFVFKIIV
;
A
#
# COMPACT_ATOMS: atom_id res chain seq x y z
N MET A 1 -4.64 -10.37 -23.83
CA MET A 1 -5.58 -9.97 -22.77
C MET A 1 -4.93 -8.82 -21.99
N CYS A 2 -5.43 -7.59 -22.10
CA CYS A 2 -4.87 -6.45 -21.36
C CYS A 2 -5.20 -6.61 -19.89
N ILE A 3 -4.22 -7.03 -19.08
CA ILE A 3 -4.31 -6.98 -17.63
C ILE A 3 -4.54 -5.51 -17.26
N PRO A 4 -5.66 -5.14 -16.59
CA PRO A 4 -5.91 -3.79 -16.13
C PRO A 4 -4.67 -3.20 -15.45
N PHE A 5 -4.35 -1.95 -15.75
CA PHE A 5 -3.19 -1.22 -15.20
C PHE A 5 -3.07 -1.33 -13.67
N PHE A 6 -4.20 -1.48 -12.97
CA PHE A 6 -4.31 -1.60 -11.52
C PHE A 6 -3.90 -2.96 -10.93
N LEU A 7 -3.72 -3.98 -11.77
CA LEU A 7 -3.30 -5.32 -11.34
C LEU A 7 -1.79 -5.56 -11.50
N LYS A 8 -1.05 -4.63 -12.13
CA LYS A 8 0.40 -4.76 -12.28
C LYS A 8 1.13 -3.99 -11.18
N LYS A 9 2.19 -4.61 -10.64
CA LYS A 9 3.18 -3.91 -9.82
C LYS A 9 3.84 -2.81 -10.66
N GLY A 10 3.58 -1.55 -10.34
CA GLY A 10 4.30 -0.42 -10.96
C GLY A 10 5.81 -0.52 -10.70
N GLU A 11 6.62 0.08 -11.58
CA GLU A 11 8.07 0.11 -11.38
C GLU A 11 8.45 0.88 -10.11
N ILE A 12 9.49 0.42 -9.42
CA ILE A 12 10.02 1.14 -8.25
C ILE A 12 10.81 2.36 -8.75
N PRO A 13 10.40 3.60 -8.43
CA PRO A 13 11.04 4.80 -8.94
C PRO A 13 12.48 4.89 -8.44
N LYS A 14 13.39 5.43 -9.26
CA LYS A 14 14.80 5.63 -8.88
C LYS A 14 14.94 6.67 -7.78
N ASN A 15 14.27 7.81 -7.95
CA ASN A 15 14.29 8.97 -7.04
C ASN A 15 13.00 9.03 -6.22
N LEU A 16 13.05 9.59 -5.00
CA LEU A 16 11.87 9.81 -4.17
C LEU A 16 11.83 11.26 -3.67
N PRO A 17 10.65 11.75 -3.27
CA PRO A 17 10.54 12.97 -2.46
C PRO A 17 11.39 12.86 -1.19
N SER A 18 12.00 13.98 -0.77
CA SER A 18 12.90 14.04 0.39
C SER A 18 12.29 13.47 1.68
N GLY A 19 10.98 13.66 1.89
CA GLY A 19 10.25 13.09 3.02
C GLY A 19 10.20 11.56 3.01
N LEU A 20 9.96 10.94 1.84
CA LEU A 20 9.99 9.49 1.68
C LEU A 20 11.42 8.94 1.78
N GLU A 21 12.40 9.64 1.23
CA GLU A 21 13.82 9.29 1.39
C GLU A 21 14.26 9.26 2.86
N LYS A 22 13.84 10.26 3.64
CA LYS A 22 14.10 10.31 5.08
C LYS A 22 13.49 9.09 5.78
N GLU A 23 12.25 8.75 5.46
CA GLU A 23 11.59 7.59 6.04
C GLU A 23 12.27 6.27 5.65
N VAL A 24 12.66 6.10 4.39
CA VAL A 24 13.42 4.94 3.93
C VAL A 24 14.72 4.76 4.73
N LYS A 25 15.44 5.85 5.02
CA LYS A 25 16.66 5.82 5.84
C LYS A 25 16.39 5.44 7.30
N ILE A 26 15.21 5.76 7.83
CA ILE A 26 14.79 5.34 9.17
C ILE A 26 14.46 3.83 9.14
N LEU A 27 13.70 3.39 8.14
CA LEU A 27 13.29 2.00 7.97
C LEU A 27 14.46 1.06 7.71
N SER A 28 15.50 1.49 6.99
CA SER A 28 16.68 0.65 6.73
C SER A 28 17.46 0.30 8.02
N LYS A 29 17.30 1.10 9.07
CA LYS A 29 17.96 0.91 10.37
C LYS A 29 17.19 0.03 11.36
N THR A 30 16.00 -0.48 11.00
CA THR A 30 15.25 -1.37 11.90
C THR A 30 15.97 -2.70 12.09
N LYS A 31 15.70 -3.37 13.22
CA LYS A 31 16.39 -4.61 13.57
C LYS A 31 15.87 -5.80 12.77
N SER A 32 14.56 -5.83 12.46
CA SER A 32 13.92 -6.95 11.78
C SER A 32 13.03 -6.53 10.61
N LYS A 33 12.73 -7.48 9.71
CA LYS A 33 11.71 -7.33 8.65
C LYS A 33 10.35 -6.97 9.26
N LEU A 34 9.92 -7.64 10.33
CA LEU A 34 8.63 -7.36 10.98
C LEU A 34 8.55 -5.93 11.53
N GLU A 35 9.61 -5.46 12.18
CA GLU A 35 9.67 -4.09 12.70
C GLU A 35 9.63 -3.06 11.56
N CYS A 36 10.38 -3.31 10.48
CA CYS A 36 10.34 -2.49 9.27
C CYS A 36 8.92 -2.39 8.70
N LEU A 37 8.25 -3.53 8.54
CA LEU A 37 6.90 -3.61 8.00
C LEU A 37 5.88 -2.87 8.86
N LYS A 38 5.92 -3.04 10.19
CA LYS A 38 5.03 -2.33 11.13
C LYS A 38 5.26 -0.81 11.09
N LYS A 39 6.51 -0.35 11.04
CA LYS A 39 6.82 1.08 10.95
C LYS A 39 6.38 1.68 9.61
N ALA A 40 6.65 1.00 8.51
CA ALA A 40 6.21 1.43 7.18
C ALA A 40 4.68 1.47 7.08
N PHE A 41 3.98 0.47 7.63
CA PHE A 41 2.53 0.46 7.74
C PHE A 41 2.01 1.69 8.48
N LYS A 42 2.56 1.94 9.68
CA LYS A 42 2.16 3.07 10.52
C LYS A 42 2.39 4.39 9.79
N PHE A 43 3.56 4.56 9.18
CA PHE A 43 3.91 5.77 8.43
C PHE A 43 2.88 6.07 7.32
N ILE A 44 2.48 5.06 6.54
CA ILE A 44 1.45 5.26 5.51
C ILE A 44 0.12 5.67 6.14
N CYS A 45 -0.31 5.00 7.21
CA CYS A 45 -1.58 5.29 7.88
C CYS A 45 -1.60 6.67 8.56
N ASP A 46 -0.45 7.14 9.05
CA ASP A 46 -0.31 8.46 9.67
C ASP A 46 -0.33 9.60 8.64
N ASN A 47 -0.01 9.32 7.37
CA ASN A 47 0.13 10.34 6.31
C ASN A 47 -1.01 10.32 5.29
N PHE A 48 -1.74 9.22 5.19
CA PHE A 48 -2.78 9.00 4.18
C PHE A 48 -3.97 8.23 4.77
N TYR A 49 -5.12 8.34 4.12
CA TYR A 49 -6.29 7.53 4.42
C TYR A 49 -6.98 6.99 3.17
N GLY A 50 -7.63 5.84 3.36
CA GLY A 50 -8.55 5.24 2.41
C GLY A 50 -10.01 5.42 2.85
N LYS A 51 -10.92 5.57 1.89
CA LYS A 51 -12.36 5.62 2.12
C LYS A 51 -13.14 5.19 0.88
N SER A 52 -13.97 4.14 0.98
CA SER A 52 -14.63 3.52 -0.18
C SER A 52 -15.51 4.49 -0.98
N ILE A 53 -16.21 5.42 -0.32
CA ILE A 53 -17.08 6.38 -1.03
C ILE A 53 -16.28 7.35 -1.92
N LEU A 54 -15.03 7.66 -1.53
CA LEU A 54 -14.17 8.56 -2.28
C LEU A 54 -13.58 7.90 -3.52
N PHE A 55 -13.64 6.56 -3.62
CA PHE A 55 -13.22 5.84 -4.82
C PHE A 55 -13.93 6.37 -6.06
N PHE A 56 -15.27 6.45 -6.00
CA PHE A 56 -16.09 6.93 -7.13
C PHE A 56 -15.89 8.42 -7.39
N LEU A 57 -15.83 9.23 -6.33
CA LEU A 57 -15.68 10.69 -6.44
C LEU A 57 -14.31 11.12 -6.96
N LYS A 58 -13.27 10.31 -6.74
CA LYS A 58 -11.88 10.61 -7.13
C LYS A 58 -11.33 9.56 -8.10
N PHE A 59 -12.21 8.93 -8.89
CA PHE A 59 -11.85 7.86 -9.83
C PHE A 59 -10.70 8.25 -10.79
N PRO A 60 -10.65 9.47 -11.38
CA PRO A 60 -9.52 9.85 -12.25
C PRO A 60 -8.16 9.82 -11.55
N ARG A 61 -8.12 10.00 -10.22
CA ARG A 61 -6.87 9.95 -9.46
C ARG A 61 -6.30 8.53 -9.37
N LEU A 62 -7.09 7.49 -9.63
CA LEU A 62 -6.66 6.09 -9.58
C LEU A 62 -5.48 5.81 -10.53
N PHE A 63 -5.37 6.56 -11.63
CA PHE A 63 -4.32 6.43 -12.63
C PHE A 63 -3.02 7.19 -12.30
N VAL A 64 -2.98 7.92 -11.18
CA VAL A 64 -1.76 8.61 -10.74
C VAL A 64 -0.81 7.58 -10.13
N ALA A 65 0.33 7.34 -10.79
CA ALA A 65 1.41 6.47 -10.32
C ALA A 65 2.71 7.24 -10.01
N ASP A 66 2.74 8.55 -10.25
CA ASP A 66 3.91 9.39 -9.97
C ASP A 66 4.07 9.58 -8.45
N VAL A 67 5.19 9.10 -7.90
CA VAL A 67 5.45 9.13 -6.46
C VAL A 67 5.51 10.54 -5.87
N PHE A 68 5.96 11.54 -6.64
CA PHE A 68 6.00 12.93 -6.18
C PHE A 68 4.59 13.52 -6.10
N LYS A 69 3.74 13.24 -7.08
CA LYS A 69 2.32 13.63 -7.04
C LYS A 69 1.59 12.95 -5.89
N LEU A 70 1.78 11.64 -5.70
CA LEU A 70 1.17 10.90 -4.59
C LEU A 70 1.60 11.46 -3.23
N TRP A 71 2.88 11.77 -3.07
CA TRP A 71 3.40 12.36 -1.84
C TRP A 71 2.79 13.73 -1.51
N ASN A 72 2.41 14.51 -2.52
CA ASN A 72 1.74 15.79 -2.34
C ASN A 72 0.26 15.65 -1.95
N PHE A 73 -0.32 14.45 -1.98
CA PHE A 73 -1.65 14.20 -1.43
C PHE A 73 -1.67 13.94 0.07
N ARG A 74 -0.52 13.80 0.74
CA ARG A 74 -0.46 13.50 2.19
C ARG A 74 -1.11 14.58 3.05
N PHE A 75 -1.49 14.22 4.27
CA PHE A 75 -2.00 15.17 5.27
C PHE A 75 -1.06 16.38 5.47
N GLY A 76 -1.67 17.55 5.66
CA GLY A 76 -0.94 18.82 5.84
C GLY A 76 -0.44 19.46 4.54
N VAL A 77 -0.52 18.77 3.39
CA VAL A 77 -0.26 19.35 2.06
C VAL A 77 -1.46 19.18 1.14
N GLY A 78 -2.00 17.97 1.09
CA GLY A 78 -3.19 17.63 0.31
C GLY A 78 -4.34 17.17 1.20
N ASP A 79 -5.31 16.52 0.57
CA ASP A 79 -6.51 16.04 1.27
C ASP A 79 -6.28 14.76 2.07
N GLY A 80 -5.16 14.06 1.90
CA GLY A 80 -4.79 12.79 2.54
C GLY A 80 -5.26 11.54 1.79
N PHE A 81 -6.12 11.68 0.78
CA PHE A 81 -6.81 10.53 0.21
C PHE A 81 -5.96 9.83 -0.86
N LEU A 82 -5.84 8.52 -0.73
CA LEU A 82 -5.27 7.64 -1.77
C LEU A 82 -6.15 6.42 -1.99
N HIS A 83 -6.10 5.88 -3.22
CA HIS A 83 -6.73 4.61 -3.55
C HIS A 83 -5.92 3.42 -3.00
N CYS A 84 -6.56 2.25 -2.83
CA CYS A 84 -5.89 1.06 -2.27
C CYS A 84 -4.63 0.66 -3.04
N THR A 85 -4.64 0.77 -4.38
CA THR A 85 -3.47 0.53 -5.24
C THR A 85 -2.32 1.50 -4.95
N GLN A 86 -2.62 2.76 -4.66
CA GLN A 86 -1.63 3.79 -4.34
C GLN A 86 -1.05 3.60 -2.93
N HIS A 87 -1.89 3.23 -1.97
CA HIS A 87 -1.47 2.78 -0.64
C HIS A 87 -0.46 1.62 -0.74
N ASN A 88 -0.80 0.60 -1.51
CA ASN A 88 0.06 -0.56 -1.73
C ASN A 88 1.35 -0.18 -2.47
N PHE A 89 1.27 0.71 -3.46
CA PHE A 89 2.44 1.17 -4.19
C PHE A 89 3.43 1.90 -3.28
N LEU A 90 2.97 2.86 -2.47
CA LEU A 90 3.83 3.57 -1.52
C LEU A 90 4.42 2.65 -0.46
N LEU A 91 3.61 1.74 0.11
CA LEU A 91 4.10 0.77 1.08
C LEU A 91 5.19 -0.13 0.46
N ARG A 92 4.96 -0.67 -0.75
CA ARG A 92 5.95 -1.48 -1.46
C ARG A 92 7.25 -0.72 -1.73
N ILE A 93 7.17 0.55 -2.13
CA ILE A 93 8.34 1.42 -2.30
C ILE A 93 9.16 1.51 -1.02
N LEU A 94 8.51 1.82 0.12
CA LEU A 94 9.18 1.94 1.41
C LEU A 94 9.91 0.65 1.80
N LEU A 95 9.23 -0.50 1.66
CA LEU A 95 9.78 -1.81 2.00
C LEU A 95 10.99 -2.17 1.14
N ILE A 96 10.88 -2.03 -0.19
CA ILE A 96 11.97 -2.39 -1.11
C ILE A 96 13.15 -1.42 -0.95
N LYS A 97 12.89 -0.10 -0.90
CA LYS A 97 13.94 0.91 -0.77
C LYS A 97 14.66 0.85 0.58
N SER A 98 14.02 0.31 1.63
CA SER A 98 14.69 0.03 2.91
C SER A 98 15.79 -1.02 2.83
N LYS A 99 15.85 -1.78 1.72
CA LYS A 99 16.74 -2.95 1.51
C LYS A 99 16.49 -4.11 2.47
N LYS A 100 15.36 -4.11 3.21
CA LYS A 100 14.94 -5.22 4.08
C LYS A 100 14.09 -6.26 3.34
N PHE A 101 13.48 -5.87 2.22
CA PHE A 101 12.59 -6.70 1.42
C PHE A 101 13.00 -6.66 -0.05
N SER A 102 12.75 -7.76 -0.75
CA SER A 102 12.84 -7.84 -2.21
C SER A 102 11.44 -7.94 -2.84
N GLU A 103 11.35 -7.96 -4.16
CA GLU A 103 10.07 -8.10 -4.87
C GLU A 103 9.39 -9.44 -4.59
N GLU A 104 10.19 -10.48 -4.35
CA GLU A 104 9.73 -11.85 -4.05
C GLU A 104 9.12 -11.95 -2.66
N ASP A 105 9.48 -11.05 -1.75
CA ASP A 105 8.87 -10.96 -0.41
C ASP A 105 7.48 -10.32 -0.46
N ILE A 106 7.01 -9.83 -1.61
CA ILE A 106 5.82 -8.99 -1.71
C ILE A 106 4.87 -9.51 -2.80
N ARG A 107 3.61 -9.74 -2.45
CA ARG A 107 2.55 -10.12 -3.39
C ARG A 107 1.41 -9.11 -3.33
N LEU A 108 0.86 -8.75 -4.49
CA LEU A 108 -0.42 -8.06 -4.55
C LEU A 108 -1.51 -9.14 -4.54
N ILE A 109 -2.52 -8.95 -3.70
CA ILE A 109 -3.67 -9.85 -3.63
C ILE A 109 -4.90 -9.03 -3.94
N ASP A 110 -5.54 -9.35 -5.05
CA ASP A 110 -6.79 -8.74 -5.47
C ASP A 110 -7.97 -9.57 -4.99
N TYR A 111 -9.02 -8.87 -4.57
CA TYR A 111 -10.28 -9.51 -4.24
C TYR A 111 -11.48 -8.60 -4.52
N VAL A 112 -12.62 -9.22 -4.79
CA VAL A 112 -13.88 -8.53 -4.98
C VAL A 112 -14.62 -8.48 -3.65
N ARG A 113 -14.87 -7.27 -3.14
CA ARG A 113 -15.67 -7.04 -1.94
C ARG A 113 -17.02 -6.47 -2.34
N ARG A 114 -18.12 -7.14 -1.97
CA ARG A 114 -19.46 -6.56 -2.06
C ARG A 114 -19.73 -5.62 -0.87
N PRO A 115 -20.44 -4.49 -1.06
CA PRO A 115 -20.91 -3.91 -2.32
C PRO A 115 -19.87 -3.03 -3.05
N PHE A 116 -18.67 -2.84 -2.50
CA PHE A 116 -17.76 -1.75 -2.86
C PHE A 116 -16.79 -2.01 -4.02
N GLY A 117 -16.86 -3.17 -4.68
CA GLY A 117 -16.08 -3.48 -5.89
C GLY A 117 -14.72 -4.14 -5.61
N PHE A 118 -13.75 -3.90 -6.49
CA PHE A 118 -12.40 -4.46 -6.40
C PHE A 118 -11.58 -3.79 -5.29
N HIS A 119 -10.88 -4.60 -4.50
CA HIS A 119 -9.90 -4.15 -3.52
C HIS A 119 -8.59 -4.93 -3.69
N GLN A 120 -7.49 -4.29 -3.33
CA GLN A 120 -6.17 -4.89 -3.38
C GLN A 120 -5.48 -4.71 -2.03
N LEU A 121 -4.89 -5.78 -1.51
CA LEU A 121 -4.00 -5.73 -0.34
C LEU A 121 -2.59 -6.18 -0.70
N LEU A 122 -1.63 -5.91 0.19
CA LEU A 122 -0.29 -6.47 0.11
C LEU A 122 -0.16 -7.68 1.01
N GLN A 123 0.41 -8.76 0.49
CA GLN A 123 0.90 -9.86 1.30
C GLN A 123 2.42 -9.80 1.36
N VAL A 124 2.98 -9.76 2.56
CA VAL A 124 4.42 -9.58 2.78
C VAL A 124 5.00 -10.77 3.53
N ASN A 125 6.05 -11.38 2.97
CA ASN A 125 6.78 -12.47 3.59
C ASN A 125 7.76 -11.93 4.65
N VAL A 126 7.58 -12.42 5.88
CA VAL A 126 8.44 -12.10 7.01
C VAL A 126 8.91 -13.40 7.62
N GLY A 127 10.13 -13.82 7.25
CA GLY A 127 10.75 -15.04 7.80
C GLY A 127 9.97 -16.31 7.47
N GLY A 128 9.47 -16.43 6.23
CA GLY A 128 8.70 -17.59 5.76
C GLY A 128 7.20 -17.51 6.04
N ARG A 129 6.73 -16.49 6.76
CA ARG A 129 5.31 -16.27 7.04
C ARG A 129 4.76 -15.13 6.20
N TRP A 130 3.68 -15.39 5.49
CA TRP A 130 2.95 -14.38 4.73
C TRP A 130 1.98 -13.63 5.63
N ILE A 131 2.12 -12.31 5.69
CA ILE A 131 1.28 -11.41 6.48
C ILE A 131 0.45 -10.56 5.53
N ASP A 132 -0.87 -10.57 5.71
CA ASP A 132 -1.77 -9.67 4.98
C ASP A 132 -1.67 -8.25 5.56
N VAL A 133 -1.49 -7.26 4.70
CA VAL A 133 -1.27 -5.87 5.08
C VAL A 133 -2.18 -4.97 4.25
N ASP A 134 -3.08 -4.28 4.93
CA ASP A 134 -4.11 -3.44 4.34
C ASP A 134 -4.10 -2.06 5.01
N THR A 135 -3.36 -1.11 4.46
CA THR A 135 -3.28 0.26 5.01
C THR A 135 -4.49 1.11 4.64
N TYR A 136 -5.25 0.73 3.61
CA TYR A 136 -6.38 1.50 3.12
C TYR A 136 -7.53 1.53 4.13
N PHE A 137 -7.81 0.39 4.77
CA PHE A 137 -8.90 0.27 5.73
C PHE A 137 -8.53 0.62 7.18
N PHE A 138 -7.29 1.09 7.43
CA PHE A 138 -6.87 1.42 8.79
C PHE A 138 -7.80 2.43 9.48
N HIS A 139 -8.12 3.52 8.79
CA HIS A 139 -9.05 4.56 9.29
C HIS A 139 -10.51 4.11 9.37
N SER A 140 -10.83 2.91 8.88
CA SER A 140 -12.13 2.25 9.05
C SER A 140 -12.13 1.27 10.24
N GLY A 141 -11.10 1.29 11.09
CA GLY A 141 -11.01 0.49 12.33
C GLY A 141 -10.21 -0.81 12.21
N PHE A 142 -9.58 -1.08 11.06
CA PHE A 142 -8.77 -2.28 10.87
C PHE A 142 -7.32 -2.06 11.35
N SER A 143 -6.75 -3.06 12.00
CA SER A 143 -5.38 -3.00 12.54
C SER A 143 -4.38 -3.75 11.66
N PHE A 144 -3.09 -3.58 11.95
CA PHE A 144 -2.01 -4.32 11.28
C PHE A 144 -2.25 -5.84 11.32
N GLY A 145 -2.09 -6.52 10.18
CA GLY A 145 -2.31 -7.96 10.07
C GLY A 145 -3.78 -8.38 9.96
N SER A 146 -4.71 -7.43 9.97
CA SER A 146 -6.12 -7.65 9.71
C SER A 146 -6.49 -7.12 8.32
N SER A 147 -7.47 -7.77 7.68
CA SER A 147 -8.09 -7.27 6.45
C SER A 147 -9.55 -7.67 6.40
N PRO A 148 -10.45 -6.79 5.91
CA PRO A 148 -11.86 -7.14 5.70
C PRO A 148 -12.03 -8.31 4.72
N GLY A 149 -11.03 -8.60 3.88
CA GLY A 149 -11.08 -9.66 2.86
C GLY A 149 -11.19 -11.09 3.39
N LYS A 150 -11.03 -11.35 4.70
CA LYS A 150 -11.22 -12.71 5.24
C LYS A 150 -12.68 -13.15 5.36
N TRP A 151 -13.64 -12.23 5.25
CA TRP A 151 -15.05 -12.53 5.50
C TRP A 151 -15.86 -12.77 4.23
N PHE A 152 -15.41 -12.30 3.05
CA PHE A 152 -16.19 -12.36 1.80
C PHE A 152 -15.31 -12.27 0.54
N VAL A 153 -14.61 -13.34 0.12
CA VAL A 153 -13.70 -13.26 -1.05
C VAL A 153 -13.58 -14.57 -1.85
N PHE A 154 -13.74 -14.45 -3.18
CA PHE A 154 -13.07 -15.30 -4.18
C PHE A 154 -11.67 -14.71 -4.44
N LYS A 155 -10.62 -15.41 -4.00
CA LYS A 155 -9.24 -14.91 -4.08
C LYS A 155 -8.71 -15.11 -5.50
N ILE A 156 -8.31 -14.03 -6.17
CA ILE A 156 -7.62 -14.11 -7.47
C ILE A 156 -6.15 -13.83 -7.18
N ILE A 157 -5.29 -14.83 -7.40
CA ILE A 157 -3.84 -14.69 -7.30
C ILE A 157 -3.36 -14.44 -8.73
N VAL A 158 -2.79 -13.27 -8.98
CA VAL A 158 -2.25 -12.86 -10.29
C VAL A 158 -0.73 -12.84 -10.24
#